data_AF-A0A258V9T7-F1
#
_entry.id   AF-A0A258V9T7-F1
#
_cell.length_a   1.000
_cell.length_b   1.000
_cell.length_c   1.000
_cell.angle_alpha   90.00
_cell.angle_beta   90.00
_cell.angle_gamma   90.00
#
_symmetry.space_group_name_H-M   'P 1'
#
loop_
_entity.id
_entity.type
_entity.pdbx_description
1 polymer ?
#
loop_
_entity_poly.entity_id
_entity_poly.type
_entity_poly.pdbx_seq_one_letter_code
_entity_poly.pdbx_strand_id
1 'polypeptide(L)' 'MLLRRVEKFLERTGMPVTKFGRLAAHDPRLVGDLRNGREPRSAMVSRVEHFMNNFAETTHVA' A
#
# COMPACT_ATOMS: atom_id res chain seq x y z
N MET A 1 -11.37 -1.87 5.42
CA MET A 1 -10.62 -2.94 4.72
C MET A 1 -9.37 -2.35 4.07
N LEU A 2 -8.21 -2.98 4.28
CA LEU A 2 -6.89 -2.47 3.84
C LEU A 2 -6.83 -2.15 2.34
N LEU A 3 -7.40 -3.02 1.49
CA LEU A 3 -7.41 -2.87 0.04
C LEU A 3 -7.95 -1.50 -0.41
N ARG A 4 -9.08 -1.06 0.14
CA ARG A 4 -9.67 0.25 -0.21
C ARG A 4 -8.75 1.43 0.14
N ARG A 5 -7.96 1.34 1.22
CA ARG A 5 -6.99 2.38 1.60
C ARG A 5 -5.84 2.42 0.61
N VAL A 6 -5.32 1.24 0.26
CA VAL A 6 -4.26 1.08 -0.74
C VAL A 6 -4.71 1.62 -2.11
N GLU A 7 -5.91 1.30 -2.56
CA GLU A 7 -6.42 1.78 -3.87
C GLU A 7 -6.53 3.31 -3.93
N LYS A 8 -7.08 3.94 -2.88
CA LYS A 8 -7.12 5.41 -2.79
C LYS A 8 -5.72 6.02 -2.76
N PHE A 9 -4.76 5.38 -2.11
CA PHE A 9 -3.37 5.85 -2.10
C PHE A 9 -2.75 5.78 -3.49
N LEU A 10 -2.94 4.66 -4.21
CA LEU A 10 -2.42 4.48 -5.57
C LEU A 10 -3.04 5.50 -6.54
N GLU A 11 -4.34 5.76 -6.43
CA GLU A 11 -5.04 6.78 -7.23
C GLU A 11 -4.48 8.17 -6.96
N ARG A 12 -4.31 8.55 -5.70
CA ARG A 12 -3.77 9.88 -5.31
C ARG A 12 -2.33 10.11 -5.73
N THR A 13 -1.52 9.06 -5.70
CA THR A 13 -0.07 9.15 -5.96
C THR A 13 0.32 8.81 -7.39
N GLY A 14 -0.59 8.22 -8.18
CA GLY A 14 -0.29 7.64 -9.49
C GLY A 14 0.71 6.47 -9.42
N MET A 15 0.96 5.90 -8.23
CA MET A 15 1.98 4.89 -8.05
C MET A 15 1.56 3.55 -8.67
N PRO A 16 2.43 2.88 -9.46
CA PRO A 16 2.15 1.53 -9.96
C PRO A 16 1.98 0.51 -8.82
N VAL A 17 1.01 -0.39 -8.95
CA VAL A 17 0.68 -1.40 -7.91
C VAL A 17 1.86 -2.30 -7.53
N THR A 18 2.70 -2.65 -8.50
CA THR A 18 3.90 -3.49 -8.30
C THR A 18 5.01 -2.72 -7.58
N LYS A 19 5.14 -1.42 -7.86
CA LYS A 19 6.07 -0.52 -7.16
C LYS A 19 5.64 -0.35 -5.70
N PHE A 20 4.36 -0.11 -5.46
CA PHE A 20 3.81 -0.03 -4.11
C PHE A 20 4.11 -1.29 -3.30
N GLY A 21 3.77 -2.47 -3.82
CA GLY A 21 4.00 -3.72 -3.11
C GLY A 21 5.47 -3.95 -2.76
N ARG A 22 6.38 -3.62 -3.69
CA ARG A 22 7.83 -3.70 -3.46
C ARG A 22 8.31 -2.74 -2.38
N LEU A 23 7.80 -1.51 -2.33
CA LEU A 23 8.20 -0.50 -1.35
C LEU A 23 7.57 -0.71 0.03
N ALA A 24 6.29 -1.09 0.08
CA ALA A 24 5.53 -1.22 1.32
C ALA A 24 5.81 -2.53 2.07
N ALA A 25 6.05 -3.63 1.34
CA ALA A 25 6.15 -4.97 1.93
C ALA A 25 7.18 -5.89 1.27
N HIS A 26 8.02 -5.39 0.37
CA HIS A 26 8.93 -6.20 -0.47
C HIS A 26 8.20 -7.29 -1.30
N ASP A 27 6.92 -7.10 -1.59
CA ASP A 27 6.06 -8.06 -2.30
C ASP A 27 5.36 -7.37 -3.48
N PRO A 28 5.84 -7.53 -4.73
CA PRO A 28 5.22 -6.89 -5.90
C PRO A 28 3.82 -7.44 -6.23
N ARG A 29 3.43 -8.60 -5.68
CA ARG A 29 2.11 -9.21 -5.88
C ARG A 29 1.08 -8.78 -4.83
N LEU A 30 1.50 -8.05 -3.80
CA LEU A 30 0.70 -7.66 -2.65
C LEU A 30 -0.72 -7.18 -3.03
N VAL A 31 -0.81 -6.16 -3.89
CA VAL A 31 -2.12 -5.56 -4.26
C VAL A 31 -2.96 -6.54 -5.08
N GLY A 32 -2.34 -7.31 -5.96
CA GLY A 32 -3.03 -8.34 -6.75
C GLY A 32 -3.60 -9.43 -5.87
N ASP A 33 -2.83 -9.92 -4.91
CA ASP A 33 -3.29 -10.94 -3.97
C ASP A 33 -4.39 -10.40 -3.05
N LEU A 34 -4.29 -9.16 -2.57
CA LEU A 34 -5.36 -8.50 -1.79
C LEU A 34 -6.67 -8.39 -2.58
N ARG A 35 -6.59 -8.10 -3.89
CA ARG A 35 -7.76 -8.09 -4.80
C ARG A 35 -8.36 -9.48 -5.01
N ASN A 36 -7.51 -10.51 -5.00
CA ASN A 36 -7.92 -11.91 -5.09
C ASN A 36 -8.44 -12.46 -3.75
N GLY A 37 -8.58 -11.63 -2.71
CA GLY A 37 -9.14 -12.04 -1.42
C GLY A 37 -8.12 -12.52 -0.39
N ARG A 38 -6.81 -12.33 -0.61
CA ARG A 38 -5.79 -12.61 0.42
C ARG A 38 -6.08 -11.80 1.66
N GLU A 39 -6.19 -12.47 2.80
CA GLU A 39 -6.32 -11.80 4.09
C GLU A 39 -4.94 -11.35 4.59
N PRO A 40 -4.72 -10.03 4.76
CA PRO A 40 -3.46 -9.54 5.29
C PRO A 40 -3.35 -9.85 6.79
N ARG A 41 -2.24 -10.48 7.19
CA ARG A 41 -1.87 -10.60 8.61
C ARG A 41 -1.66 -9.21 9.22
N SER A 42 -1.91 -9.06 10.51
CA SER A 42 -1.74 -7.79 11.26
C SER A 42 -0.38 -7.11 11.00
N ALA A 43 0.72 -7.88 11.03
CA ALA A 43 2.06 -7.36 10.74
C ALA A 43 2.25 -6.82 9.30
N MET A 44 1.47 -7.32 8.33
CA MET A 44 1.46 -6.79 6.97
C MET A 44 0.62 -5.51 6.89
N VAL A 45 -0.53 -5.48 7.57
CA VAL A 45 -1.36 -4.27 7.69
C VAL A 45 -0.52 -3.12 8.24
N SER A 46 0.15 -3.32 9.38
CA SER A 46 0.93 -2.25 10.03
C SER A 46 2.06 -1.71 9.14
N ARG A 47 2.77 -2.58 8.42
CA ARG A 47 3.82 -2.16 7.47
C ARG A 47 3.27 -1.32 6.33
N VAL A 48 2.17 -1.78 5.74
CA VAL A 48 1.52 -1.09 4.62
C VAL A 48 0.97 0.26 5.05
N GLU A 49 0.35 0.34 6.22
CA GLU A 49 -0.15 1.60 6.78
C GLU A 49 0.99 2.56 7.14
N HIS A 50 2.06 2.08 7.76
CA HIS A 50 3.23 2.90 8.07
C HIS A 50 3.87 3.49 6.81
N PHE A 51 4.02 2.69 5.76
CA PHE A 51 4.51 3.16 4.46
C PHE A 51 3.62 4.28 3.88
N MET A 52 2.29 4.08 3.85
CA MET A 52 1.36 5.08 3.30
C MET A 52 1.39 6.38 4.10
N ASN A 53 1.49 6.30 5.43
CA ASN A 53 1.54 7.47 6.30
C ASN A 53 2.82 8.29 6.07
N ASN A 54 3.99 7.65 6.04
CA ASN A 54 5.27 8.35 5.81
C ASN A 54 5.35 8.97 4.40
N PHE A 55 4.76 8.30 3.40
CA PHE A 55 4.71 8.84 2.04
C PHE A 55 3.79 10.07 1.95
N ALA A 56 2.64 10.04 2.62
CA ALA A 56 1.72 11.17 2.66
C ALA A 56 2.35 12.38 3.36
N GLU A 57 3.08 12.18 4.46
CA GLU A 57 3.82 13.25 5.14
C GLU A 57 4.85 13.89 4.19
N THR A 58 5.62 13.08 3.47
CA THR A 58 6.60 13.60 2.49
C THR A 58 5.93 14.41 1.36
N THR A 59 4.73 14.00 0.94
CA THR A 59 4.00 14.65 -0.17
C THR A 59 3.31 15.95 0.27
N HIS A 60 2.84 16.04 1.52
CA HIS A 60 2.15 17.22 2.05
C HIS A 60 3.09 18.37 2.45
N VAL A 61 4.40 18.08 2.58
CA VAL A 61 5.43 19.04 3.02
C VAL A 61 6.14 19.71 1.82
N ALA A 62 5.69 19.45 0.58
CA ALA A 62 6.18 20.05 -0.66
C ALA A 62 5.14 20.99 -1.29
#